data_AF-A0A0G0R5S0-F1
#
_entry.id   AF-A0A0G0R5S0-F1
#
_cell.length_a   1.000
_cell.length_b   1.000
_cell.length_c   1.000
_cell.angle_alpha   90.00
_cell.angle_beta   90.00
_cell.angle_gamma   90.00
#
_symmetry.space_group_name_H-M   'P 1'
#
loop_
_entity.id
_entity.type
_entity.pdbx_description
1 polymer ?
#
loop_
_entity_poly.entity_id
_entity_poly.type
_entity_poly.pdbx_seq_one_letter_code
_entity_poly.pdbx_strand_id
1 'polypeptide(L)'
;MKKVLLDTSVIIDFLRRKDKEKSLFAHLLQEGNQTAVSIITHCELYAGKSVWEEKDAKEELEAGQIRAKSDLNLLDAIIAATAKIYNLELATLNLKDFKKVEELHLFKL
;
A
#
# COMPACT_ATOMS: atom_id res chain seq x y z
N MET A 1 5.37 23.00 16.35
CA MET A 1 5.19 21.59 15.96
C MET A 1 4.06 21.50 14.97
N LYS A 2 4.30 20.94 13.78
CA LYS A 2 3.27 20.75 12.74
C LYS A 2 2.91 19.28 12.62
N LYS A 3 1.70 19.00 12.14
CA LYS A 3 1.29 17.67 11.65
C LYS A 3 1.50 17.64 10.16
N VAL A 4 2.26 16.67 9.66
CA VAL A 4 2.68 16.58 8.25
C VAL A 4 2.28 15.22 7.70
N LEU A 5 1.50 15.21 6.62
CA LEU A 5 1.21 13.99 5.88
C LEU A 5 2.33 13.77 4.86
N LEU A 6 2.95 12.60 4.88
CA LEU A 6 4.03 12.25 3.99
C LEU A 6 3.47 11.60 2.71
N ASP A 7 4.01 12.02 1.58
CA ASP A 7 3.81 11.36 0.29
C ASP A 7 4.76 10.15 0.16
N THR A 8 4.41 9.22 -0.72
CA THR A 8 5.19 8.02 -1.03
C THR A 8 6.59 8.37 -1.52
N SER A 9 6.73 9.44 -2.31
CA SER A 9 8.03 9.90 -2.83
C SER A 9 9.03 10.27 -1.72
N VAL A 10 8.55 10.90 -0.64
CA VAL A 10 9.38 11.31 0.50
C VAL A 10 9.93 10.09 1.23
N ILE A 11 9.12 9.03 1.36
CA ILE A 11 9.52 7.79 2.02
C ILE A 11 10.47 7.00 1.11
N ILE A 12 10.17 6.87 -0.18
CA ILE A 12 11.04 6.18 -1.13
C ILE A 12 12.42 6.86 -1.22
N ASP A 13 12.47 8.20 -1.24
CA ASP A 13 13.73 8.96 -1.20
C ASP A 13 14.55 8.60 0.05
N PHE A 14 13.93 8.60 1.23
CA PHE A 14 14.59 8.19 2.48
C PHE A 14 15.12 6.76 2.43
N LEU A 15 14.31 5.81 1.94
CA LEU A 15 14.70 4.39 1.87
C LEU A 15 15.87 4.15 0.90
N ARG A 16 15.93 4.90 -0.21
CA ARG A 16 16.98 4.74 -1.24
C ARG A 16 18.30 5.41 -0.91
N ARG A 17 18.30 6.47 -0.08
CA ARG A 17 19.51 7.23 0.25
C ARG A 17 20.46 6.45 1.16
N LYS A 18 21.76 6.61 0.91
CA LYS A 18 22.82 6.16 1.83
C LYS A 18 22.98 7.12 3.01
N ASP A 19 22.84 8.42 2.76
CA ASP A 19 22.91 9.49 3.75
C ASP A 19 21.51 9.92 4.21
N LYS A 20 20.82 8.99 4.90
CA LYS A 20 19.43 9.13 5.37
C LYS A 20 19.14 10.43 6.12
N GLU A 21 20.10 10.92 6.90
CA GLU A 21 20.01 12.18 7.67
C GLU A 21 19.74 13.42 6.80
N LYS A 22 20.09 13.38 5.51
CA LYS A 22 19.85 14.49 4.57
C LYS A 22 18.53 14.40 3.82
N SER A 23 17.73 13.37 4.08
CA SER A 23 16.40 13.26 3.49
C SER A 23 15.46 14.31 4.08
N LEU A 24 14.42 14.67 3.32
CA LEU A 24 13.35 15.51 3.83
C LEU A 24 12.67 14.86 5.05
N PHE A 25 12.50 13.53 5.03
CA PHE A 25 11.88 12.82 6.14
C PHE A 25 12.68 12.97 7.46
N ALA A 26 14.00 12.75 7.42
CA ALA A 26 14.86 12.92 8.58
C ALA A 26 14.82 14.37 9.10
N HIS A 27 14.84 15.35 8.20
CA HIS A 27 14.73 16.75 8.58
C HIS A 27 13.39 17.07 9.29
N LEU A 28 12.27 16.57 8.77
CA LEU A 28 10.95 16.75 9.38
C LEU A 28 10.89 16.16 10.80
N LEU A 29 11.54 15.01 11.03
CA LEU A 29 11.63 14.39 12.35
C LEU A 29 12.50 15.20 13.31
N GLN A 30 13.66 15.68 12.86
CA GLN A 30 14.59 16.49 13.67
C GLN A 30 13.96 17.82 14.15
N GLU A 31 13.05 18.41 13.36
CA GLU A 31 12.28 19.60 13.74
C GLU A 31 11.16 19.33 14.78
N GLY A 32 10.97 18.07 15.19
CA GLY A 32 9.93 17.67 16.13
C GLY A 32 8.51 17.74 15.54
N ASN A 33 8.37 17.60 14.22
CA ASN A 33 7.06 17.49 13.58
C ASN A 33 6.46 16.10 13.81
N GLN A 34 5.12 16.03 13.89
CA GLN A 34 4.40 14.76 13.88
C GLN A 34 4.10 14.37 12.44
N THR A 35 4.59 13.21 12.01
CA THR A 35 4.36 12.70 10.65
C THR A 35 3.27 11.63 10.62
N ALA A 36 2.49 11.61 9.56
CA ALA A 36 1.52 10.56 9.26
C ALA A 36 1.64 10.12 7.80
N VAL A 37 1.08 8.96 7.46
CA VAL A 37 0.93 8.48 6.08
C VAL A 37 -0.51 8.11 5.81
N SER A 38 -0.93 8.22 4.55
CA SER A 38 -2.23 7.70 4.13
C SER A 38 -2.17 6.18 3.96
N ILE A 39 -3.32 5.51 4.00
CA ILE A 39 -3.41 4.09 3.63
C ILE A 39 -2.99 3.86 2.17
N ILE A 40 -3.21 4.84 1.28
CA ILE A 40 -2.78 4.79 -0.12
C ILE A 40 -1.24 4.72 -0.18
N THR A 41 -0.56 5.64 0.51
CA THR A 41 0.90 5.66 0.63
C THR A 41 1.45 4.37 1.20
N HIS A 42 0.81 3.83 2.24
CA HIS A 42 1.17 2.55 2.82
C HIS A 42 1.03 1.41 1.77
N CYS A 43 -0.09 1.33 1.07
CA CYS A 43 -0.30 0.34 0.00
C CYS A 43 0.71 0.46 -1.16
N GLU A 44 1.07 1.68 -1.57
CA GLU A 44 2.07 1.90 -2.64
C GLU A 44 3.45 1.40 -2.25
N LEU A 45 3.87 1.61 -1.00
CA LEU A 45 5.16 1.15 -0.51
C LEU A 45 5.24 -0.38 -0.56
N TYR A 46 4.19 -1.08 -0.12
CA TYR A 46 4.15 -2.54 -0.12
C TYR A 46 4.02 -3.11 -1.53
N ALA A 47 3.44 -2.39 -2.49
CA ALA A 47 3.41 -2.81 -3.89
C ALA A 47 4.80 -2.78 -4.58
N GLY A 48 5.81 -2.12 -3.99
CA GLY A 48 7.15 -2.00 -4.56
C GLY A 48 7.93 -3.32 -4.62
N LYS A 49 8.52 -3.64 -5.78
CA LYS A 49 9.25 -4.90 -6.05
C LYS A 49 10.28 -5.30 -4.97
N SER A 50 10.98 -4.35 -4.37
CA SER A 50 11.99 -4.59 -3.33
C SER A 50 11.42 -5.09 -2.00
N VAL A 51 10.14 -4.85 -1.71
CA VAL A 51 9.48 -5.35 -0.49
C VAL A 51 9.18 -6.85 -0.58
N TRP A 52 9.06 -7.38 -1.81
CA TRP A 52 8.72 -8.79 -2.05
C TRP A 52 9.90 -9.76 -1.88
N GLU A 53 11.12 -9.25 -1.71
CA GLU A 53 12.32 -10.04 -1.44
C GLU A 53 12.43 -10.40 0.06
N GLU A 54 11.83 -9.60 0.94
CA GLU A 54 11.69 -9.92 2.37
C GLU A 54 10.38 -10.70 2.62
N LYS A 55 10.47 -11.80 3.38
CA LYS A 55 9.31 -12.65 3.69
C LYS A 55 8.33 -11.97 4.64
N ASP A 56 8.83 -11.20 5.60
CA ASP A 56 8.04 -10.68 6.72
C ASP A 56 7.12 -9.53 6.30
N ALA A 57 7.56 -8.68 5.37
CA ALA A 57 6.75 -7.58 4.85
C ALA A 57 5.54 -8.06 4.02
N LYS A 58 5.49 -9.33 3.62
CA LYS A 58 4.36 -9.88 2.86
C LYS A 58 3.11 -9.94 3.72
N GLU A 59 3.21 -10.34 4.98
CA GLU A 59 2.06 -10.66 5.82
C GLU A 59 1.27 -9.42 6.31
N GLU A 60 1.87 -8.23 6.27
CA GLU A 60 1.27 -7.04 6.88
C GLU A 60 0.15 -6.36 6.07
N LEU A 61 0.07 -6.54 4.73
CA LEU A 61 -0.91 -5.79 3.92
C LEU A 61 -1.46 -6.53 2.69
N GLU A 62 -2.70 -7.02 2.81
CA GLU A 62 -3.44 -7.72 1.75
C GLU A 62 -3.57 -6.90 0.45
N ALA A 63 -3.81 -5.59 0.53
CA ALA A 63 -3.94 -4.72 -0.65
C ALA A 63 -2.63 -4.60 -1.44
N GLY A 64 -1.50 -4.51 -0.73
CA GLY A 64 -0.17 -4.52 -1.35
C GLY A 64 0.08 -5.83 -2.07
N GLN A 65 -0.28 -6.97 -1.46
CA GLN A 65 -0.18 -8.29 -2.08
C GLN A 65 -1.03 -8.43 -3.33
N ILE A 66 -2.29 -8.03 -3.27
CA ILE A 66 -3.20 -8.12 -4.42
C ILE A 66 -2.66 -7.26 -5.55
N ARG A 67 -2.20 -6.03 -5.28
CA ARG A 67 -1.62 -5.14 -6.31
C ARG A 67 -0.36 -5.73 -6.93
N ALA A 68 0.47 -6.43 -6.16
CA ALA A 68 1.71 -6.99 -6.68
C ALA A 68 1.52 -8.31 -7.45
N LYS A 69 0.56 -9.14 -7.03
CA LYS A 69 0.25 -10.43 -7.65
C LYS A 69 -0.73 -10.32 -8.82
N SER A 70 -1.42 -9.18 -8.97
CA SER A 70 -2.41 -8.96 -10.02
C SER A 70 -2.18 -7.63 -10.75
N ASP A 71 -2.61 -7.55 -12.01
CA ASP A 71 -2.59 -6.27 -12.75
C ASP A 71 -3.73 -5.30 -12.32
N LEU A 72 -4.30 -5.45 -11.12
CA LEU A 72 -5.30 -4.50 -10.60
C LEU A 72 -4.65 -3.17 -10.26
N ASN A 73 -5.27 -2.02 -10.54
CA ASN A 73 -4.77 -0.75 -10.03
C ASN A 73 -4.82 -0.69 -8.49
N LEU A 74 -4.15 0.30 -7.90
CA LEU A 74 -4.04 0.42 -6.44
C LEU A 74 -5.40 0.50 -5.74
N LEU A 75 -6.35 1.25 -6.32
CA LEU A 75 -7.67 1.44 -5.73
C LEU A 75 -8.47 0.13 -5.76
N ASP A 76 -8.43 -0.59 -6.88
CA ASP A 76 -9.08 -1.89 -7.01
C ASP A 76 -8.46 -2.92 -6.05
N ALA A 77 -7.14 -2.90 -5.85
CA ALA A 77 -6.48 -3.77 -4.90
C ALA A 77 -6.90 -3.47 -3.44
N ILE A 78 -7.08 -2.19 -3.08
CA ILE A 78 -7.61 -1.79 -1.77
C ILE A 78 -9.05 -2.29 -1.59
N ILE A 79 -9.89 -2.18 -2.61
CA ILE A 79 -11.28 -2.68 -2.58
C ILE A 79 -11.30 -4.21 -2.39
N ALA A 80 -10.50 -4.93 -3.19
CA ALA A 80 -10.41 -6.38 -3.12
C ALA A 80 -9.90 -6.85 -1.75
N ALA A 81 -8.85 -6.22 -1.22
CA ALA A 81 -8.31 -6.54 0.10
C ALA A 81 -9.33 -6.31 1.21
N THR A 82 -10.09 -5.20 1.13
CA THR A 82 -11.15 -4.91 2.09
C THR A 82 -12.20 -6.02 2.08
N ALA A 83 -12.66 -6.43 0.88
CA ALA A 83 -13.61 -7.54 0.76
C ALA A 83 -13.06 -8.84 1.36
N LYS A 84 -11.78 -9.18 1.12
CA LYS A 84 -11.15 -10.37 1.69
C LYS A 84 -11.01 -10.33 3.21
N ILE A 85 -10.45 -9.25 3.77
CA ILE A 85 -10.20 -9.10 5.22
C ILE A 85 -11.50 -9.25 6.03
N TYR A 86 -12.60 -8.70 5.51
CA TYR A 86 -13.90 -8.76 6.18
C TYR A 86 -14.79 -9.90 5.69
N ASN A 87 -14.27 -10.82 4.87
CA ASN A 87 -14.98 -11.96 4.30
C ASN A 87 -16.33 -11.58 3.64
N LEU A 88 -16.29 -10.55 2.80
CA LEU A 88 -17.45 -9.99 2.08
C LEU A 88 -17.46 -10.47 0.62
N GLU A 89 -18.66 -10.60 0.05
CA GLU A 89 -18.83 -10.70 -1.40
C GLU A 89 -18.71 -9.32 -2.06
N LEU A 90 -17.87 -9.19 -3.08
CA LEU A 90 -17.68 -7.96 -3.82
C LEU A 90 -18.68 -7.86 -4.99
N ALA A 91 -19.54 -6.86 -4.95
CA ALA A 91 -20.35 -6.45 -6.09
C ALA A 91 -19.58 -5.43 -6.95
N THR A 92 -19.38 -5.74 -8.24
CA THR A 92 -18.66 -4.87 -9.18
C THR A 92 -19.14 -5.08 -10.61
N LEU A 93 -19.13 -4.01 -11.41
CA LEU A 93 -19.36 -4.09 -12.87
C LEU A 93 -18.08 -4.48 -13.63
N ASN A 94 -16.91 -4.30 -13.01
CA ASN A 94 -15.60 -4.60 -13.60
C ASN A 94 -15.18 -6.06 -13.34
N LEU A 95 -16.08 -7.00 -13.59
CA LEU A 95 -15.89 -8.42 -13.23
C LEU A 95 -14.59 -9.02 -13.78
N LYS A 96 -14.15 -8.57 -14.97
CA LYS A 96 -12.91 -9.07 -15.59
C LYS A 96 -11.67 -8.74 -14.76
N ASP A 97 -11.66 -7.57 -14.13
CA ASP A 97 -10.52 -7.09 -13.36
C ASP A 97 -10.41 -7.81 -12.02
N PHE A 98 -11.53 -8.12 -11.36
CA PHE A 98 -11.51 -8.76 -10.04
C PHE A 98 -11.46 -10.29 -10.08
N LYS A 99 -11.76 -10.92 -11.22
CA LYS A 99 -11.70 -12.40 -11.39
C LYS A 99 -10.31 -13.02 -11.20
N LYS A 100 -9.25 -12.23 -11.35
CA LYS A 100 -7.85 -12.66 -11.18
C LYS A 100 -7.37 -12.62 -9.73
N VAL A 101 -8.18 -12.13 -8.80
CA VAL A 101 -7.83 -12.07 -7.37
C VAL A 101 -8.20 -13.40 -6.71
N GLU A 102 -7.19 -14.10 -6.18
CA GLU A 102 -7.38 -15.33 -5.44
C GLU A 102 -8.19 -15.09 -4.16
N GLU A 103 -9.12 -16.02 -3.86
CA GLU A 103 -9.97 -16.02 -2.66
C GLU A 103 -10.88 -14.79 -2.53
N LEU A 104 -11.15 -14.08 -3.62
CA LEU A 104 -12.14 -13.01 -3.66
C LEU A 104 -13.50 -13.56 -4.16
N HIS A 105 -14.52 -13.49 -3.31
CA HIS A 105 -15.87 -13.89 -3.69
C HIS A 105 -16.58 -12.72 -4.39
N LEU A 106 -17.09 -12.96 -5.61
CA LEU A 106 -17.86 -11.97 -6.37
C LEU A 106 -19.35 -12.23 -6.20
N PHE A 107 -20.09 -11.19 -5.82
CA PHE A 107 -21.54 -11.25 -5.72
C PHE A 107 -22.15 -11.48 -7.10
N LYS A 108 -23.05 -12.46 -7.20
CA LYS A 108 -23.81 -12.78 -8.41
C LYS A 108 -25.30 -12.58 -8.15
N LEU A 109 -25.97 -11.90 -9.08
CA LEU A 109 -27.43 -11.87 -9.16
C LEU A 109 -27.98 -13.17 -9.74
#